data_AF-A0A915EKF4-F1
#
_entry.id   AF-A0A915EKF4-F1
#
_cell.length_a   1.000
_cell.length_b   1.000
_cell.length_c   1.000
_cell.angle_alpha   90.00
_cell.angle_beta   90.00
_cell.angle_gamma   90.00
#
_symmetry.space_group_name_H-M   'P 1'
#
loop_
_entity.id
_entity.type
_entity.pdbx_description
1 polymer ?
#
loop_
_entity_poly.entity_id
_entity_poly.type
_entity_poly.pdbx_seq_one_letter_code
_entity_poly.pdbx_strand_id
1 'polypeptide(L)'
;MVHCLIINNDTLRLPTDLAPTHYNLSIKVYVPGYVDFPSKLEHTFEANITIHFLVLNVTDKLFKSIEHQEDVQKVIFALSSPLKKGQKYEFHIPYKGFVRKVQKYVQPKGIFYDSYITVKELIDIYYLDCHYHPPKCTTSVSNAATLETIDQGGSWLTSNFDKTPNVFLSVSMEEMLGLEHGVARIYHKSRFFSSSSSHSYEMFEQMFQAPFPLSKLDMVAVRAMHGLNMENWGLLNQQMLLHINWHTNGLETW
;
A
#
# COMPACT_ATOMS: atom_id res chain seq x y z
N MET A 1 7.13 11.03 -8.75
CA MET A 1 7.58 9.64 -8.86
C MET A 1 9.00 9.64 -8.31
N VAL A 2 9.32 8.90 -7.26
CA VAL A 2 10.62 8.99 -6.55
C VAL A 2 11.00 7.60 -6.06
N HIS A 3 12.00 6.96 -6.67
CA HIS A 3 12.62 5.71 -6.20
C HIS A 3 13.96 6.00 -5.55
N CYS A 4 14.25 5.30 -4.46
CA CYS A 4 15.34 5.63 -3.55
C CYS A 4 16.72 5.07 -3.98
N LEU A 5 17.74 5.94 -3.88
CA LEU A 5 19.19 5.77 -3.69
C LEU A 5 19.93 4.77 -4.61
N ILE A 6 20.67 5.30 -5.60
CA ILE A 6 21.64 4.52 -6.39
C ILE A 6 22.93 5.30 -6.65
N ILE A 7 24.06 4.64 -6.36
CA ILE A 7 25.45 5.05 -6.58
C ILE A 7 26.05 4.27 -7.78
N ASN A 8 25.35 4.11 -8.91
CA ASN A 8 26.00 3.68 -10.17
C ASN A 8 25.20 3.99 -11.45
N ASN A 9 25.86 4.57 -12.46
CA ASN A 9 25.24 5.14 -13.66
C ASN A 9 25.12 4.17 -14.86
N ASP A 10 25.72 2.98 -14.83
CA ASP A 10 25.85 2.15 -16.05
C ASP A 10 24.88 0.95 -16.14
N THR A 11 23.98 0.75 -15.17
CA THR A 11 23.04 -0.40 -15.20
C THR A 11 21.64 -0.02 -14.74
N LEU A 12 20.61 -0.71 -15.26
CA LEU A 12 19.23 -0.62 -14.75
C LEU A 12 19.06 -1.23 -13.34
N ARG A 13 20.09 -1.90 -12.80
CA ARG A 13 20.02 -2.54 -11.48
C ARG A 13 20.36 -1.54 -10.37
N LEU A 14 19.77 -1.76 -9.20
CA LEU A 14 20.17 -1.12 -7.96
C LEU A 14 21.61 -1.54 -7.57
N PRO A 15 22.39 -0.67 -6.90
CA PRO A 15 23.66 -1.06 -6.31
C PRO A 15 23.45 -2.17 -5.29
N THR A 16 24.42 -3.08 -5.23
CA THR A 16 24.48 -4.15 -4.24
C THR A 16 25.30 -3.76 -3.01
N ASP A 17 25.74 -2.50 -2.92
CA ASP A 17 26.60 -2.02 -1.82
C ASP A 17 25.81 -1.74 -0.55
N LEU A 18 24.49 -1.59 -0.67
CA LEU A 18 23.57 -1.32 0.43
C LEU A 18 22.54 -2.44 0.47
N ALA A 19 22.37 -3.04 1.65
CA ALA A 19 21.35 -4.04 1.90
C ALA A 19 20.25 -3.41 2.76
N PRO A 20 19.06 -3.14 2.20
CA PRO A 20 17.90 -2.78 3.01
C PRO A 20 17.62 -3.89 4.01
N THR A 21 17.32 -3.50 5.24
CA THR A 21 17.03 -4.42 6.35
C THR A 21 15.61 -4.27 6.84
N HIS A 22 15.08 -3.05 6.77
CA HIS A 22 13.75 -2.73 7.28
C HIS A 22 13.25 -1.41 6.69
N TYR A 23 11.95 -1.29 6.53
CA TYR A 23 11.26 -0.08 6.09
C TYR A 23 10.18 0.27 7.10
N ASN A 24 10.08 1.55 7.43
CA ASN A 24 9.00 2.08 8.22
C ASN A 24 8.26 3.13 7.38
N LEU A 25 6.98 2.89 7.11
CA LEU A 25 6.17 3.67 6.18
C LEU A 25 4.94 4.21 6.89
N SER A 26 4.86 5.52 7.02
CA SER A 26 3.64 6.21 7.40
C SER A 26 2.98 6.82 6.17
N ILE A 27 1.69 6.63 5.97
CA ILE A 27 0.92 7.25 4.88
C ILE A 27 -0.36 7.89 5.42
N LYS A 28 -0.64 9.12 4.99
CA LYS A 28 -1.90 9.83 5.21
C LYS A 28 -2.47 10.29 3.88
N VAL A 29 -3.70 9.90 3.59
CA VAL A 29 -4.35 10.16 2.29
C VAL A 29 -5.50 11.13 2.47
N TYR A 30 -5.58 12.12 1.58
CA TYR A 30 -6.59 13.17 1.60
C TYR A 30 -7.63 12.91 0.51
N VAL A 31 -8.65 12.13 0.86
CA VAL A 31 -9.76 11.78 -0.04
C VAL A 31 -11.03 12.51 0.39
N PRO A 32 -11.64 13.32 -0.50
CA PRO A 32 -12.83 14.09 -0.15
C PRO A 32 -14.03 13.18 0.17
N GLY A 33 -14.99 13.71 0.92
CA GLY A 33 -16.23 13.00 1.30
C GLY A 33 -16.17 12.21 2.61
N TYR A 34 -14.98 12.06 3.22
CA TYR A 34 -14.83 11.37 4.51
C TYR A 34 -14.55 12.33 5.67
N VAL A 35 -13.67 13.32 5.47
CA VAL A 35 -13.20 14.29 6.47
C VAL A 35 -12.97 15.63 5.79
N ASP A 36 -13.21 16.73 6.51
CA ASP A 36 -12.85 18.07 6.06
C ASP A 36 -11.34 18.31 6.13
N PHE A 37 -10.76 18.80 5.04
CA PHE A 37 -9.36 19.23 4.97
C PHE A 37 -9.22 20.37 3.94
N PRO A 38 -8.12 21.14 3.98
CA PRO A 38 -7.90 22.22 3.00
C PRO A 38 -7.96 21.72 1.56
N SER A 39 -8.71 22.40 0.68
CA SER A 39 -8.91 22.02 -0.73
C SER A 39 -7.61 21.77 -1.51
N LYS A 40 -6.52 22.46 -1.15
CA LYS A 40 -5.18 22.23 -1.73
C LYS A 40 -4.61 20.83 -1.49
N LEU A 41 -5.17 20.06 -0.56
CA LEU A 41 -4.77 18.68 -0.25
C LEU A 41 -5.67 17.65 -0.94
N GLU A 42 -6.72 18.07 -1.63
CA GLU A 42 -7.66 17.14 -2.27
C GLU A 42 -6.94 16.23 -3.27
N HIS A 43 -7.20 14.92 -3.15
CA HIS A 43 -6.57 13.88 -3.96
C HIS A 43 -5.04 13.83 -3.85
N THR A 44 -4.51 14.19 -2.67
CA THR A 44 -3.08 14.06 -2.36
C THR A 44 -2.86 13.04 -1.24
N PHE A 45 -1.60 12.70 -1.02
CA PHE A 45 -1.16 12.01 0.17
C PHE A 45 0.18 12.54 0.65
N GLU A 46 0.40 12.39 1.95
CA GLU A 46 1.67 12.62 2.61
C GLU A 46 2.19 11.27 3.12
N ALA A 47 3.47 11.02 2.92
CA ALA A 47 4.12 9.82 3.40
C ALA A 47 5.46 10.16 4.06
N ASN A 48 5.83 9.37 5.06
CA ASN A 48 7.18 9.36 5.61
C ASN A 48 7.72 7.95 5.47
N ILE A 49 8.84 7.82 4.78
CA ILE A 49 9.52 6.54 4.58
C ILE A 49 10.85 6.61 5.34
N THR A 50 11.07 5.67 6.25
CA THR A 50 12.38 5.43 6.85
C THR A 50 12.92 4.11 6.35
N ILE A 51 14.10 4.12 5.75
CA ILE A 51 14.77 2.94 5.24
C ILE A 51 15.97 2.66 6.13
N HIS A 52 16.00 1.50 6.79
CA HIS A 52 17.15 1.03 7.53
C HIS A 52 17.95 0.09 6.64
N PHE A 53 19.26 0.32 6.52
CA PHE A 53 20.12 -0.49 5.65
C PHE A 53 21.51 -0.71 6.23
N LEU A 54 22.14 -1.80 5.81
CA LEU A 54 23.51 -2.17 6.12
C LEU A 54 24.41 -1.84 4.92
N VAL A 55 25.57 -1.24 5.19
CA VAL A 55 26.57 -0.94 4.17
C VAL A 55 27.49 -2.16 3.98
N LEU A 56 27.39 -2.83 2.84
CA LEU A 56 28.18 -4.02 2.52
C LEU A 56 29.56 -3.66 1.95
N ASN A 57 29.65 -2.59 1.18
CA ASN A 57 30.89 -2.05 0.63
C ASN A 57 30.97 -0.54 0.86
N VAL A 58 32.18 0.01 0.97
CA VAL A 58 32.36 1.48 1.12
C VAL A 58 31.78 2.16 -0.11
N THR A 59 30.92 3.14 0.11
CA THR A 59 30.32 3.96 -0.95
C THR A 59 30.80 5.40 -0.80
N ASP A 60 31.54 5.88 -1.78
CA ASP A 60 32.31 7.13 -1.79
C ASP A 60 31.79 8.21 -2.75
N LYS A 61 30.70 7.95 -3.48
CA LYS A 61 30.22 8.92 -4.47
C LYS A 61 29.44 10.07 -3.82
N LEU A 62 30.12 11.21 -3.76
CA LEU A 62 29.62 12.52 -3.41
C LEU A 62 29.01 13.19 -4.65
N PHE A 63 27.69 13.37 -4.68
CA PHE A 63 27.05 14.39 -5.52
C PHE A 63 26.35 15.37 -4.59
N LYS A 64 26.07 16.61 -5.03
CA LYS A 64 25.57 17.71 -4.16
C LYS A 64 24.06 17.96 -4.27
N SER A 65 23.33 17.14 -5.03
CA SER A 65 21.93 17.39 -5.40
C SER A 65 21.10 16.11 -5.38
N ILE A 66 19.78 16.28 -5.20
CA ILE A 66 18.79 15.27 -5.59
C ILE A 66 18.71 15.32 -7.11
N GLU A 67 19.15 14.26 -7.78
CA GLU A 67 19.01 14.11 -9.23
C GLU A 67 17.90 13.10 -9.51
N HIS A 68 16.89 13.53 -10.25
CA HIS A 68 15.84 12.66 -10.76
C HIS A 68 16.20 12.28 -12.19
N GLN A 69 16.43 10.99 -12.43
CA GLN A 69 16.68 10.46 -13.77
C GLN A 69 15.42 9.72 -14.23
N GLU A 70 14.57 10.43 -14.98
CA GLU A 70 13.27 9.92 -15.44
C GLU A 70 13.40 8.66 -16.29
N ASP A 71 14.37 8.64 -17.21
CA ASP A 71 14.57 7.55 -18.17
C ASP A 71 14.85 6.20 -17.51
N VAL A 72 15.39 6.22 -16.29
CA VAL A 72 15.76 5.03 -15.53
C VAL A 72 14.98 4.91 -14.22
N GLN A 73 14.03 5.81 -13.96
CA GLN A 73 13.22 5.87 -12.75
C GLN A 73 14.05 5.84 -11.45
N LYS A 74 15.09 6.68 -11.37
CA LYS A 74 16.01 6.73 -10.21
C LYS A 74 16.02 8.09 -9.52
N VAL A 75 16.22 8.07 -8.20
CA VAL A 75 16.60 9.25 -7.41
C VAL A 75 17.92 9.01 -6.73
N ILE A 76 18.87 9.90 -7.01
CA ILE A 76 20.21 9.84 -6.46
C ILE A 76 20.26 10.81 -5.27
N PHE A 77 20.75 10.32 -4.12
CA PHE A 77 20.97 11.17 -2.96
C PHE A 77 22.46 11.39 -2.71
N ALA A 78 22.76 12.66 -2.56
CA ALA A 78 24.00 13.23 -2.09
C ALA A 78 24.29 12.83 -0.63
N LEU A 79 25.47 12.26 -0.36
CA LEU A 79 25.97 12.10 1.00
C LEU A 79 27.00 13.17 1.32
N SER A 80 26.96 13.73 2.54
CA SER A 80 27.97 14.70 3.00
C SER A 80 29.30 14.03 3.37
N SER A 81 29.30 12.72 3.61
CA SER A 81 30.47 11.91 3.91
C SER A 81 30.28 10.47 3.44
N PRO A 82 31.36 9.74 3.10
CA PRO A 82 31.27 8.33 2.71
C PRO A 82 30.67 7.46 3.82
N LEU A 83 29.89 6.45 3.42
CA LEU A 83 29.36 5.47 4.35
C LEU A 83 30.43 4.44 4.71
N LYS A 84 30.42 3.98 5.95
CA LYS A 84 31.39 3.01 6.46
C LYS A 84 30.85 1.59 6.30
N LYS A 85 31.66 0.72 5.70
CA LYS A 85 31.36 -0.71 5.59
C LYS A 85 31.06 -1.33 6.96
N GLY A 86 30.03 -2.17 7.01
CA GLY A 86 29.55 -2.84 8.20
C GLY A 86 28.66 -1.99 9.12
N GLN A 87 28.48 -0.70 8.84
CA GLN A 87 27.61 0.16 9.63
C GLN A 87 26.17 0.15 9.12
N LYS A 88 25.24 0.31 10.07
CA LYS A 88 23.81 0.50 9.80
C LYS A 88 23.49 1.99 9.73
N TYR A 89 22.63 2.35 8.80
CA TYR A 89 22.16 3.72 8.60
C TYR A 89 20.65 3.73 8.44
N GLU A 90 20.07 4.91 8.67
CA GLU A 90 18.66 5.19 8.47
C GLU A 90 18.53 6.34 7.47
N PHE A 91 17.58 6.21 6.56
CA PHE A 91 17.30 7.21 5.55
C PHE A 91 15.84 7.62 5.59
N HIS A 92 15.60 8.88 5.97
CA HIS A 92 14.27 9.44 6.16
C HIS A 92 13.85 10.28 4.96
N ILE A 93 12.72 9.94 4.36
CA ILE A 93 12.20 10.56 3.14
C ILE A 93 10.77 11.02 3.41
N PRO A 94 10.55 12.32 3.67
CA PRO A 94 9.22 12.89 3.58
C PRO A 94 8.82 12.96 2.11
N TYR A 95 7.61 12.53 1.79
CA TYR A 95 7.09 12.50 0.44
C TYR A 95 5.67 13.05 0.39
N LYS A 96 5.36 13.80 -0.68
CA LYS A 96 4.01 14.21 -1.01
C LYS A 96 3.72 13.80 -2.44
N GLY A 97 2.54 13.26 -2.67
CA GLY A 97 2.13 12.77 -3.98
C GLY A 97 0.66 13.01 -4.25
N PHE A 98 0.28 12.73 -5.50
CA PHE A 98 -1.11 12.74 -5.94
C PHE A 98 -1.64 11.31 -5.98
N VAL A 99 -2.90 11.15 -5.58
CA VAL A 99 -3.64 9.91 -5.77
C VAL A 99 -4.04 9.83 -7.24
N ARG A 100 -3.33 8.99 -8.01
CA ARG A 100 -3.47 8.94 -9.48
C ARG A 100 -4.85 8.50 -9.96
N LYS A 101 -5.59 7.76 -9.14
CA LYS A 101 -6.90 7.22 -9.51
C LYS A 101 -7.87 7.40 -8.36
N VAL A 102 -8.85 8.25 -8.62
CA VAL A 102 -9.97 8.44 -7.71
C VAL A 102 -11.23 8.30 -8.54
N GLN A 103 -11.99 7.23 -8.29
CA GLN A 103 -13.30 7.10 -8.92
C GLN A 103 -14.33 7.75 -8.02
N LYS A 104 -14.98 8.79 -8.55
CA LYS A 104 -16.12 9.45 -7.91
C LYS A 104 -17.36 8.60 -8.11
N TYR A 105 -18.15 8.41 -7.05
CA TYR A 105 -19.46 7.79 -7.15
C TYR A 105 -20.43 8.45 -6.18
N VAL A 106 -21.72 8.37 -6.49
CA VAL A 106 -22.78 8.97 -5.69
C VAL A 106 -23.48 7.86 -4.91
N GLN A 107 -23.60 8.05 -3.60
CA GLN A 107 -24.50 7.26 -2.75
C GLN A 107 -25.63 8.18 -2.23
N PRO A 108 -26.75 7.64 -1.71
CA PRO A 108 -27.83 8.46 -1.14
C PRO A 108 -27.37 9.41 -0.02
N LYS A 109 -26.25 9.10 0.66
CA LYS A 109 -25.68 9.92 1.74
C LYS A 109 -24.67 10.96 1.27
N GLY A 110 -24.33 11.03 -0.02
CA GLY A 110 -23.37 12.00 -0.55
C GLY A 110 -22.50 11.47 -1.67
N ILE A 111 -21.49 12.27 -2.02
CA ILE A 111 -20.48 11.92 -3.02
C ILE A 111 -19.30 11.29 -2.29
N PHE A 112 -18.91 10.10 -2.74
CA PHE A 112 -17.80 9.34 -2.19
C PHE A 112 -16.76 9.06 -3.27
N TYR A 113 -15.55 8.76 -2.81
CA TYR A 113 -14.40 8.57 -3.66
C TYR A 113 -13.70 7.28 -3.24
N ASP A 114 -13.51 6.38 -4.21
CA ASP A 114 -12.70 5.17 -4.02
C ASP A 114 -11.30 5.48 -4.53
N SER A 115 -10.32 5.37 -3.64
CA SER A 115 -8.90 5.51 -3.97
C SER A 115 -8.20 4.20 -3.68
N TYR A 116 -7.60 3.62 -4.70
CA TYR A 116 -6.70 2.50 -4.56
C TYR A 116 -5.26 2.99 -4.65
N ILE A 117 -4.51 2.87 -3.55
CA ILE A 117 -3.08 3.15 -3.54
C ILE A 117 -2.34 1.82 -3.50
N THR A 118 -2.10 1.26 -4.67
CA THR A 118 -0.99 0.31 -4.81
C THR A 118 0.31 1.08 -4.76
N VAL A 119 1.07 0.87 -3.70
CA VAL A 119 2.48 1.23 -3.68
C VAL A 119 3.25 0.12 -4.42
N LYS A 120 3.04 0.04 -5.75
CA LYS A 120 3.58 -1.04 -6.60
C LYS A 120 5.09 -0.96 -6.82
N GLU A 121 5.74 0.10 -6.32
CA GLU A 121 7.06 0.51 -6.78
C GLU A 121 8.08 0.71 -5.65
N LEU A 122 7.82 0.14 -4.47
CA LEU A 122 8.84 -0.01 -3.44
C LEU A 122 9.56 -1.35 -3.61
N ILE A 123 10.88 -1.25 -3.77
CA ILE A 123 11.89 -2.32 -3.88
C ILE A 123 11.60 -3.43 -2.88
N ASP A 124 11.81 -4.71 -3.27
CA ASP A 124 11.77 -5.91 -2.42
C ASP A 124 12.00 -5.59 -0.94
N ILE A 125 10.89 -5.41 -0.22
CA ILE A 125 10.90 -4.88 1.15
C ILE A 125 11.12 -6.07 2.08
N TYR A 126 12.25 -6.10 2.80
CA TYR A 126 12.56 -7.24 3.66
C TYR A 126 11.62 -7.35 4.86
N TYR A 127 11.24 -6.20 5.45
CA TYR A 127 10.25 -6.09 6.52
C TYR A 127 9.66 -4.69 6.51
N LEU A 128 8.32 -4.57 6.51
CA LEU A 128 7.62 -3.29 6.53
C LEU A 128 6.81 -3.12 7.80
N ASP A 129 7.08 -2.04 8.54
CA ASP A 129 6.14 -1.47 9.51
C ASP A 129 5.31 -0.42 8.78
N CYS A 130 3.97 -0.56 8.77
CA CYS A 130 3.07 0.37 8.11
C CYS A 130 2.14 1.05 9.11
N HIS A 131 2.10 2.37 9.04
CA HIS A 131 1.23 3.24 9.81
C HIS A 131 0.34 4.01 8.85
N TYR A 132 -0.96 3.75 8.90
CA TYR A 132 -1.92 4.42 8.02
C TYR A 132 -2.82 5.34 8.82
N HIS A 133 -3.15 6.51 8.28
CA HIS A 133 -4.02 7.47 8.96
C HIS A 133 -5.38 7.57 8.27
N PRO A 134 -6.33 6.64 8.52
CA PRO A 134 -7.64 6.71 7.89
C PRO A 134 -8.56 7.71 8.58
N PRO A 135 -9.55 8.29 7.87
CA PRO A 135 -10.75 8.85 8.47
C PRO A 135 -11.42 7.91 9.47
N LYS A 136 -12.06 8.46 10.51
CA LYS A 136 -12.82 7.66 11.50
C LYS A 136 -13.96 6.82 10.93
N CYS A 137 -14.49 7.22 9.78
CA CYS A 137 -15.60 6.54 9.10
C CYS A 137 -15.14 5.47 8.10
N THR A 138 -13.83 5.18 8.00
CA THR A 138 -13.30 4.16 7.10
C THR A 138 -12.55 3.07 7.84
N THR A 139 -12.40 1.93 7.17
CA THR A 139 -11.53 0.82 7.59
C THR A 139 -10.30 0.80 6.70
N SER A 140 -9.13 0.61 7.30
CA SER A 140 -7.87 0.40 6.57
C SER A 140 -7.40 -1.05 6.73
N VAL A 141 -7.05 -1.69 5.62
CA VAL A 141 -6.45 -3.03 5.57
C VAL A 141 -5.14 -2.98 4.79
N SER A 142 -4.15 -3.77 5.19
CA SER A 142 -2.84 -3.87 4.52
C SER A 142 -2.46 -5.34 4.28
N ASN A 143 -1.24 -5.66 3.86
CA ASN A 143 -0.76 -7.04 3.73
C ASN A 143 -0.81 -7.79 5.07
N ALA A 144 -0.33 -7.15 6.14
CA ALA A 144 -0.26 -7.74 7.47
C ALA A 144 -1.52 -7.46 8.30
N ALA A 145 -1.69 -8.21 9.39
CA ALA A 145 -2.79 -8.02 10.34
C ALA A 145 -2.68 -6.65 11.03
N THR A 146 -3.82 -6.01 11.31
CA THR A 146 -3.86 -4.81 12.15
C THR A 146 -3.47 -5.19 13.57
N LEU A 147 -2.43 -4.54 14.12
CA LEU A 147 -2.04 -4.67 15.51
C LEU A 147 -2.95 -3.84 16.41
N GLU A 148 -3.16 -2.58 16.02
CA GLU A 148 -3.98 -1.63 16.76
C GLU A 148 -4.47 -0.50 15.85
N THR A 149 -5.60 0.09 16.24
CA THR A 149 -6.09 1.35 15.68
C THR A 149 -6.28 2.35 16.81
N ILE A 150 -5.54 3.46 16.74
CA ILE A 150 -5.49 4.49 17.77
C ILE A 150 -6.28 5.70 17.31
N ASP A 151 -7.18 6.21 18.15
CA ASP A 151 -7.84 7.50 17.94
C ASP A 151 -6.89 8.64 18.35
N GLN A 152 -6.39 9.40 17.37
CA GLN A 152 -5.47 10.52 17.59
C GLN A 152 -6.20 11.82 18.00
N GLY A 153 -7.52 11.77 18.16
CA GLY A 153 -8.37 12.96 18.30
C GLY A 153 -8.73 13.59 16.94
N GLY A 154 -9.81 14.38 16.93
CA GLY A 154 -10.35 14.96 15.70
C GLY A 154 -10.99 13.90 14.80
N SER A 155 -10.70 13.96 13.49
CA SER A 155 -11.39 13.16 12.46
C SER A 155 -10.57 11.99 11.90
N TRP A 156 -9.35 11.77 12.40
CA TRP A 156 -8.40 10.78 11.90
C TRP A 156 -8.09 9.71 12.95
N LEU A 157 -7.76 8.52 12.49
CA LEU A 157 -7.22 7.42 13.28
C LEU A 157 -5.76 7.15 12.85
N THR A 158 -5.06 6.29 13.57
CA THR A 158 -3.82 5.65 13.11
C THR A 158 -3.96 4.14 13.24
N SER A 159 -3.84 3.42 12.14
CA SER A 159 -3.82 1.95 12.11
C SER A 159 -2.40 1.46 11.92
N ASN A 160 -1.93 0.65 12.87
CA ASN A 160 -0.61 0.03 12.87
C ASN A 160 -0.77 -1.42 12.41
N PHE A 161 0.04 -1.85 11.45
CA PHE A 161 0.03 -3.21 10.93
C PHE A 161 1.26 -3.97 11.41
N ASP A 162 1.10 -5.29 11.53
CA ASP A 162 2.20 -6.19 11.89
C ASP A 162 3.27 -6.22 10.78
N LYS A 163 4.45 -6.74 11.10
CA LYS A 163 5.56 -6.82 10.16
C LYS A 163 5.23 -7.77 9.04
N THR A 164 5.39 -7.31 7.80
CA THR A 164 5.30 -8.20 6.64
C THR A 164 6.60 -9.00 6.46
N PRO A 165 6.54 -10.24 5.95
CA PRO A 165 7.69 -10.86 5.32
C PRO A 165 8.02 -10.13 3.99
N ASN A 166 8.99 -10.65 3.22
CA ASN A 166 9.38 -10.05 1.93
C ASN A 166 8.23 -10.01 0.92
N VAL A 167 7.54 -8.87 0.77
CA VAL A 167 6.32 -8.75 -0.06
C VAL A 167 6.19 -7.43 -0.80
N PHE A 168 5.35 -7.45 -1.83
CA PHE A 168 4.78 -6.24 -2.43
C PHE A 168 3.75 -5.60 -1.50
N LEU A 169 3.94 -4.31 -1.22
CA LEU A 169 3.06 -3.53 -0.37
C LEU A 169 1.71 -3.24 -1.03
N SER A 170 0.65 -3.45 -0.26
CA SER A 170 -0.71 -3.03 -0.56
C SER A 170 -1.40 -2.51 0.70
N VAL A 171 -2.12 -1.39 0.54
CA VAL A 171 -3.01 -0.82 1.55
C VAL A 171 -4.29 -0.38 0.86
N SER A 172 -5.43 -0.72 1.44
CA SER A 172 -6.76 -0.32 0.98
C SER A 172 -7.49 0.40 2.10
N MET A 173 -8.21 1.47 1.78
CA MET A 173 -8.97 2.28 2.73
C MET A 173 -10.35 2.61 2.15
N GLU A 174 -11.42 2.18 2.82
CA GLU A 174 -12.79 2.43 2.38
C GLU A 174 -13.80 2.17 3.50
N GLU A 175 -15.05 2.56 3.30
CA GLU A 175 -16.18 2.03 4.08
C GLU A 175 -16.51 0.62 3.59
N MET A 176 -16.14 -0.40 4.36
CA MET A 176 -16.29 -1.81 3.97
C MET A 176 -16.99 -2.62 5.07
N LEU A 177 -17.73 -3.65 4.66
CA LEU A 177 -18.21 -4.71 5.55
C LEU A 177 -17.27 -5.91 5.41
N GLY A 178 -16.78 -6.43 6.54
CA GLY A 178 -15.95 -7.63 6.59
C GLY A 178 -16.80 -8.87 6.90
N LEU A 179 -16.53 -9.98 6.21
CA LEU A 179 -17.00 -11.32 6.56
C LEU A 179 -15.79 -12.21 6.81
N GLU A 180 -15.75 -12.88 7.96
CA GLU A 180 -14.61 -13.67 8.40
C GLU A 180 -14.90 -15.17 8.35
N HIS A 181 -13.91 -15.94 7.91
CA HIS A 181 -13.92 -17.40 7.94
C HIS A 181 -12.50 -17.93 8.11
N GLY A 182 -12.18 -18.45 9.30
CA GLY A 182 -10.82 -18.86 9.64
C GLY A 182 -9.84 -17.68 9.54
N VAL A 183 -8.76 -17.85 8.77
CA VAL A 183 -7.78 -16.79 8.49
C VAL A 183 -8.20 -15.86 7.34
N ALA A 184 -9.24 -16.22 6.59
CA ALA A 184 -9.68 -15.45 5.43
C ALA A 184 -10.75 -14.41 5.82
N ARG A 185 -10.60 -13.18 5.30
CA ARG A 185 -11.61 -12.12 5.45
C ARG A 185 -11.95 -11.55 4.09
N ILE A 186 -13.23 -11.34 3.85
CA ILE A 186 -13.72 -10.73 2.61
C ILE A 186 -14.31 -9.38 2.95
N TYR A 187 -13.76 -8.34 2.34
CA TYR A 187 -14.23 -6.97 2.47
C TYR A 187 -14.98 -6.55 1.21
N HIS A 188 -16.24 -6.16 1.40
CA HIS A 188 -17.12 -5.74 0.32
C HIS A 188 -18.11 -4.66 0.80
N LYS A 189 -18.60 -3.82 -0.13
CA LYS A 189 -19.66 -2.83 0.16
C LYS A 189 -21.07 -3.43 0.21
N SER A 190 -21.25 -4.66 -0.29
CA SER A 190 -22.53 -5.37 -0.35
C SER A 190 -22.42 -6.76 0.28
N ARG A 191 -23.52 -7.28 0.82
CA ARG A 191 -23.58 -8.58 1.52
C ARG A 191 -23.55 -9.81 0.60
N PHE A 192 -23.40 -9.65 -0.70
CA PHE A 192 -23.60 -10.72 -1.69
C PHE A 192 -22.32 -11.50 -2.07
N PHE A 193 -21.22 -11.34 -1.33
CA PHE A 193 -20.00 -12.09 -1.61
C PHE A 193 -20.07 -13.52 -1.05
N SER A 194 -19.83 -14.50 -1.93
CA SER A 194 -19.86 -15.94 -1.62
C SER A 194 -18.63 -16.38 -0.82
N SER A 195 -18.84 -17.21 0.21
CA SER A 195 -17.78 -17.85 1.03
C SER A 195 -16.96 -18.91 0.28
N SER A 196 -17.22 -19.15 -1.01
CA SER A 196 -16.47 -20.12 -1.80
C SER A 196 -14.96 -19.82 -1.86
N SER A 197 -14.57 -18.54 -1.82
CA SER A 197 -13.15 -18.15 -1.81
C SER A 197 -12.45 -18.37 -0.46
N SER A 198 -13.19 -18.50 0.65
CA SER A 198 -12.57 -18.66 1.97
C SER A 198 -12.00 -20.05 2.21
N HIS A 199 -12.31 -21.06 1.39
CA HIS A 199 -11.79 -22.42 1.55
C HIS A 199 -10.62 -22.75 0.62
N SER A 200 -10.30 -21.86 -0.33
CA SER A 200 -9.25 -22.13 -1.33
C SER A 200 -7.86 -22.27 -0.70
N TYR A 201 -7.57 -21.56 0.40
CA TYR A 201 -6.27 -21.63 1.05
C TYR A 201 -6.02 -23.01 1.67
N GLU A 202 -7.04 -23.63 2.29
CA GLU A 202 -6.94 -24.95 2.94
C GLU A 202 -6.59 -26.04 1.91
N MET A 203 -7.19 -25.95 0.71
CA MET A 203 -6.85 -26.84 -0.41
C MET A 203 -5.38 -26.69 -0.82
N PHE A 204 -4.85 -25.46 -0.88
CA PHE A 204 -3.44 -25.23 -1.22
C PHE A 204 -2.49 -25.70 -0.12
N GLU A 205 -2.85 -25.52 1.15
CA GLU A 205 -2.04 -26.05 2.27
C GLU A 205 -1.91 -27.58 2.19
N GLN A 206 -3.01 -28.27 1.88
CA GLN A 206 -3.00 -29.73 1.68
C GLN A 206 -2.18 -30.14 0.45
N MET A 207 -2.34 -29.42 -0.67
CA MET A 207 -1.64 -29.72 -1.92
C MET A 207 -0.13 -29.54 -1.80
N PHE A 208 0.31 -28.43 -1.20
CA PHE A 208 1.73 -28.09 -1.06
C PHE A 208 2.38 -28.63 0.20
N GLN A 209 1.59 -29.23 1.11
CA GLN A 209 2.06 -29.72 2.41
C GLN A 209 2.79 -28.63 3.22
N ALA A 210 2.33 -27.39 3.10
CA ALA A 210 2.91 -26.22 3.74
C ALA A 210 1.79 -25.31 4.24
N PRO A 211 1.84 -24.83 5.50
CA PRO A 211 0.83 -23.92 6.01
C PRO A 211 0.93 -22.55 5.33
N PHE A 212 -0.19 -21.83 5.29
CA PHE A 212 -0.25 -20.46 4.82
C PHE A 212 0.62 -19.58 5.75
N PRO A 213 1.57 -18.79 5.20
CA PRO A 213 2.63 -18.18 6.01
C PRO A 213 2.20 -16.94 6.80
N LEU A 214 0.98 -16.43 6.59
CA LEU A 214 0.46 -15.24 7.25
C LEU A 214 -0.71 -15.59 8.18
N SER A 215 -0.88 -14.81 9.24
CA SER A 215 -2.00 -14.97 10.17
C SER A 215 -3.37 -14.60 9.57
N LYS A 216 -3.39 -13.98 8.39
CA LYS A 216 -4.62 -13.57 7.69
C LYS A 216 -4.47 -13.46 6.17
N LEU A 217 -5.58 -13.64 5.47
CA LEU A 217 -5.74 -13.43 4.04
C LEU A 217 -6.98 -12.57 3.78
N ASP A 218 -6.77 -11.30 3.45
CA ASP A 218 -7.88 -10.41 3.13
C ASP A 218 -8.14 -10.39 1.63
N MET A 219 -9.41 -10.31 1.24
CA MET A 219 -9.86 -10.07 -0.12
C MET A 219 -10.67 -8.79 -0.15
N VAL A 220 -10.25 -7.81 -0.94
CA VAL A 220 -10.96 -6.53 -1.10
C VAL A 220 -11.45 -6.41 -2.54
N ALA A 221 -12.75 -6.17 -2.70
CA ALA A 221 -13.28 -5.79 -4.00
C ALA A 221 -13.18 -4.28 -4.21
N VAL A 222 -12.43 -3.87 -5.23
CA VAL A 222 -12.14 -2.48 -5.59
C VAL A 222 -12.88 -2.13 -6.89
N ARG A 223 -13.60 -1.01 -6.93
CA ARG A 223 -14.37 -0.61 -8.13
C ARG A 223 -13.49 -0.21 -9.32
N ALA A 224 -12.41 0.51 -9.06
CA ALA A 224 -11.48 0.99 -10.08
C ALA A 224 -10.07 0.43 -9.87
N MET A 225 -9.75 -0.66 -10.59
CA MET A 225 -8.40 -1.23 -10.61
C MET A 225 -7.88 -1.34 -12.04
N HIS A 226 -6.55 -1.22 -12.23
CA HIS A 226 -5.90 -1.61 -13.49
C HIS A 226 -5.55 -3.10 -13.40
N GLY A 227 -6.34 -3.92 -14.10
CA GLY A 227 -6.27 -5.38 -14.02
C GLY A 227 -7.46 -5.95 -13.25
N LEU A 228 -7.75 -7.23 -13.47
CA LEU A 228 -8.90 -7.89 -12.85
C LEU A 228 -8.61 -8.31 -11.40
N ASN A 229 -7.39 -8.75 -11.12
CA ASN A 229 -6.96 -9.21 -9.80
C ASN A 229 -5.49 -8.80 -9.57
N MET A 230 -5.11 -8.59 -8.31
CA MET A 230 -3.73 -8.40 -7.87
C MET A 230 -3.47 -9.19 -6.59
N GLU A 231 -2.49 -10.08 -6.65
CA GLU A 231 -2.16 -11.11 -5.65
C GLU A 231 -1.21 -10.62 -4.55
N ASN A 232 -1.45 -9.43 -3.98
CA ASN A 232 -0.59 -8.95 -2.90
C ASN A 232 -0.71 -9.89 -1.69
N TRP A 233 0.42 -10.28 -1.10
CA TRP A 233 0.45 -11.24 -0.01
C TRP A 233 -0.38 -10.73 1.18
N GLY A 234 -1.34 -11.54 1.62
CA GLY A 234 -2.25 -11.22 2.71
C GLY A 234 -3.33 -10.19 2.36
N LEU A 235 -3.33 -9.60 1.15
CA LEU A 235 -4.34 -8.65 0.68
C LEU A 235 -4.58 -8.78 -0.84
N LEU A 236 -5.49 -9.67 -1.22
CA LEU A 236 -5.92 -9.84 -2.60
C LEU A 236 -6.87 -8.69 -2.98
N ASN A 237 -6.53 -7.97 -4.04
CA ASN A 237 -7.42 -6.95 -4.59
C ASN A 237 -8.08 -7.51 -5.84
N GLN A 238 -9.40 -7.42 -5.91
CA GLN A 238 -10.19 -7.87 -7.05
C GLN A 238 -10.98 -6.70 -7.61
N GLN A 239 -10.99 -6.55 -8.93
CA GLN A 239 -11.85 -5.57 -9.56
C GLN A 239 -13.31 -6.02 -9.42
N MET A 240 -14.16 -5.13 -8.92
CA MET A 240 -15.58 -5.33 -8.95
C MET A 240 -16.05 -5.23 -10.41
N LEU A 241 -16.14 -6.36 -11.08
CA LEU A 241 -16.88 -6.46 -12.33
C LEU A 241 -18.34 -6.18 -11.98
N LEU A 242 -18.90 -5.12 -12.57
CA LEU A 242 -20.29 -4.72 -12.39
C LEU A 242 -21.17 -5.97 -12.32
N HIS A 243 -21.77 -6.20 -11.16
CA HIS A 243 -22.94 -7.06 -11.07
C HIS A 243 -23.92 -6.52 -12.12
N ILE A 244 -24.22 -7.34 -13.12
CA ILE A 244 -25.29 -7.05 -14.07
C ILE A 244 -26.51 -6.73 -13.23
N ASN A 245 -27.04 -5.52 -13.39
CA ASN A 245 -28.28 -5.09 -12.79
C ASN A 245 -29.40 -6.00 -13.31
N TRP A 246 -29.66 -7.12 -12.64
CA TRP A 246 -30.80 -7.98 -12.97
C TRP A 246 -32.13 -7.39 -12.47
N HIS A 247 -32.12 -6.21 -11.83
CA HIS A 247 -33.33 -5.56 -11.32
C HIS A 247 -33.43 -4.04 -11.57
N THR A 248 -32.83 -3.50 -12.62
CA THR A 248 -33.24 -2.18 -13.12
C THR A 248 -33.81 -2.30 -14.52
N ASN A 249 -35.15 -2.33 -14.58
CA ASN A 249 -35.87 -1.84 -15.75
C ASN A 249 -35.40 -0.41 -16.00
N GLY A 250 -34.57 -0.21 -17.02
CA GLY A 250 -34.06 1.11 -17.38
C GLY A 250 -32.61 1.06 -17.82
N LEU A 251 -32.43 0.85 -19.12
CA LEU A 251 -31.23 1.20 -19.85
C LEU A 251 -30.95 2.69 -19.65
N GLU A 252 -29.88 3.04 -18.96
CA GLU A 252 -29.10 4.24 -19.29
C GLU A 252 -27.61 3.89 -19.22
N THR A 253 -27.05 3.68 -20.41
CA THR A 253 -25.61 3.75 -20.68
C THR A 253 -25.21 5.21 -20.80
N TRP A 254 -24.16 5.62 -20.08
CA TRP A 254 -22.94 6.33 -20.51
C TRP A 254 -22.29 6.99 -19.29
#